data_AF-A0A7L4PF15-F1
#
_entry.id   AF-A0A7L4PF15-F1
#
_cell.length_a   1.000
_cell.length_b   1.000
_cell.length_c   1.000
_cell.angle_alpha   90.00
_cell.angle_beta   90.00
_cell.angle_gamma   90.00
#
_symmetry.space_group_name_H-M   'P 1'
#
loop_
_entity.id
_entity.type
_entity.pdbx_description
1 polymer ?
#
loop_
_entity_poly.entity_id
_entity_poly.type
_entity_poly.pdbx_seq_one_letter_code
_entity_poly.pdbx_strand_id
1 'polypeptide(L)' 'MLPAAILDLAAGLIGLGLLISVVSGRLGTISLGAGSIAVGVVLISDLPEGWELVGAAFFGMIIVAGIWMISVGIKKTS' A
#
# COMPACT_ATOMS: atom_id res chain seq x y z
N MET A 1 14.18 11.07 3.32
CA MET A 1 13.32 11.36 2.16
C MET A 1 13.54 10.34 1.06
N LEU A 2 12.52 9.53 0.78
CA LEU A 2 12.53 8.57 -0.34
C LEU A 2 12.26 9.33 -1.65
N PRO A 3 12.75 8.83 -2.81
CA PRO A 3 12.54 9.50 -4.08
C PRO A 3 11.06 9.53 -4.47
N ALA A 4 10.60 10.66 -5.01
CA ALA A 4 9.20 10.88 -5.45
C ALA A 4 8.71 9.81 -6.44
N ALA A 5 9.62 9.22 -7.22
CA ALA A 5 9.33 8.12 -8.13
C ALA A 5 8.67 6.90 -7.43
N ILE A 6 8.91 6.69 -6.14
CA ILE A 6 8.26 5.60 -5.39
C ILE A 6 6.78 5.90 -5.14
N LEU A 7 6.42 7.17 -4.93
CA LEU A 7 5.02 7.59 -4.83
C LEU A 7 4.30 7.42 -6.17
N ASP A 8 4.96 7.76 -7.27
CA ASP A 8 4.41 7.58 -8.63
C ASP A 8 4.19 6.09 -8.95
N LEU A 9 5.16 5.23 -8.59
CA LEU A 9 5.01 3.79 -8.70
C LEU A 9 3.87 3.26 -7.83
N ALA A 10 3.75 3.75 -6.60
CA ALA A 10 2.68 3.35 -5.68
C ALA A 10 1.30 3.76 -6.22
N ALA A 11 1.15 4.99 -6.70
CA ALA A 11 -0.05 5.49 -7.34
C ALA A 11 -0.39 4.67 -8.60
N GLY A 12 0.62 4.34 -9.41
CA GLY A 12 0.49 3.44 -10.55
C GLY A 12 -0.02 2.05 -10.15
N LEU A 13 0.52 1.44 -9.10
CA LEU A 13 0.06 0.14 -8.59
C LEU A 13 -1.37 0.19 -8.05
N ILE A 14 -1.75 1.27 -7.38
CA ILE A 14 -3.12 1.47 -6.88
C ILE A 14 -4.09 1.63 -8.06
N GLY A 15 -3.77 2.51 -9.02
CA GLY A 15 -4.60 2.74 -10.20
C GLY A 15 -4.74 1.48 -11.07
N LEU A 16 -3.64 0.79 -11.32
CA LEU A 16 -3.62 -0.48 -12.05
C LEU A 16 -4.36 -1.58 -11.29
N GLY A 17 -4.26 -1.59 -9.96
CA GLY A 17 -5.02 -2.50 -9.10
C GLY A 17 -6.53 -2.26 -9.17
N LEU A 18 -6.98 -1.01 -9.20
CA LEU A 18 -8.39 -0.66 -9.41
C LEU A 18 -8.90 -1.15 -10.78
N LEU A 19 -8.12 -0.90 -11.83
CA LEU A 19 -8.44 -1.35 -13.20
C LEU A 19 -8.55 -2.88 -13.28
N ILE A 20 -7.55 -3.59 -12.74
CA ILE A 20 -7.53 -5.06 -12.75
C ILE A 20 -8.64 -5.63 -11.86
N SER A 21 -9.03 -4.94 -10.78
CA SER A 21 -10.08 -5.40 -9.88
C SER A 21 -11.43 -5.63 -10.58
N VAL A 22 -11.69 -4.96 -11.72
CA VAL A 22 -12.90 -5.16 -12.54
C VAL A 22 -12.91 -6.55 -13.21
N VAL A 23 -11.74 -7.04 -13.61
CA VAL A 23 -11.60 -8.34 -14.31
C VAL A 23 -11.29 -9.46 -13.30
N SER A 24 -10.44 -9.16 -12.32
CA SER A 24 -10.03 -10.09 -11.28
C SER A 24 -9.85 -9.34 -9.97
N GLY A 25 -10.87 -9.44 -9.10
CA GLY A 25 -10.80 -8.89 -7.75
C GLY A 25 -9.54 -9.36 -7.02
N ARG A 26 -9.11 -10.61 -7.24
CA ARG A 26 -7.90 -11.18 -6.64
C ARG A 26 -6.63 -10.39 -6.98
N LEU A 27 -6.33 -10.25 -8.28
CA LEU A 27 -5.14 -9.52 -8.74
C LEU A 27 -5.24 -8.03 -8.42
N GLY A 28 -6.44 -7.46 -8.50
CA GLY A 28 -6.69 -6.07 -8.11
C GLY A 28 -6.36 -5.81 -6.64
N THR A 29 -6.82 -6.69 -5.74
CA THR A 29 -6.56 -6.57 -4.29
C THR A 29 -5.06 -6.69 -3.97
N ILE A 30 -4.32 -7.55 -4.68
CA ILE A 30 -2.87 -7.71 -4.52
C ILE A 30 -2.13 -6.43 -4.96
N SER A 31 -2.47 -5.89 -6.13
CA SER A 31 -1.84 -4.66 -6.65
C SER A 31 -2.15 -3.45 -5.77
N LEU A 32 -3.39 -3.34 -5.28
CA LEU A 32 -3.80 -2.31 -4.32
C LEU A 32 -3.06 -2.41 -3.00
N GLY A 33 -2.90 -3.63 -2.47
CA GLY A 33 -2.15 -3.86 -1.24
C GLY A 33 -0.67 -3.51 -1.38
N ALA A 34 -0.05 -3.87 -2.51
CA ALA A 34 1.35 -3.54 -2.79
C ALA A 34 1.57 -2.01 -2.94
N GLY A 35 0.66 -1.32 -3.61
CA GLY A 35 0.69 0.15 -3.68
C GLY A 35 0.49 0.81 -2.31
N SER A 36 -0.41 0.26 -1.47
CA SER A 36 -0.65 0.76 -0.11
C SER A 36 0.58 0.61 0.79
N ILE A 37 1.31 -0.52 0.68
CA ILE A 37 2.58 -0.72 1.40
C ILE A 37 3.61 0.32 0.96
N ALA A 38 3.76 0.55 -0.34
CA ALA A 38 4.71 1.52 -0.87
C ALA A 38 4.40 2.94 -0.38
N VAL A 39 3.14 3.36 -0.36
CA VAL A 39 2.71 4.65 0.22
C VAL A 39 3.06 4.71 1.71
N GLY A 40 2.72 3.69 2.48
CA GLY A 40 2.99 3.66 3.91
C GLY A 40 4.49 3.77 4.24
N VAL A 41 5.35 3.10 3.49
CA VAL A 41 6.81 3.16 3.67
C VAL A 41 7.36 4.56 3.35
N VAL A 42 6.88 5.20 2.29
CA VAL A 42 7.31 6.56 1.95
C VAL A 42 6.85 7.54 3.03
N LEU A 43 5.60 7.45 3.46
CA LEU A 43 5.06 8.32 4.48
C LEU A 43 5.78 8.15 5.82
N ILE A 44 6.20 6.93 6.19
CA ILE A 44 7.02 6.68 7.39
C ILE A 44 8.40 7.35 7.30
N SER A 45 8.96 7.46 6.10
CA SER A 45 10.32 7.98 5.90
C SER A 45 10.40 9.50 5.83
N ASP A 46 9.26 10.18 5.73
CA ASP A 46 9.13 11.64 5.65
C ASP A 46 8.30 12.20 6.82
N LEU A 47 8.38 11.58 8.00
CA LEU A 47 7.71 12.09 9.19
C LEU A 47 8.36 13.41 9.66
N PRO A 48 7.54 14.42 9.98
CA PRO A 48 8.02 15.59 10.70
C PRO A 48 8.43 15.24 12.13
N GLU A 49 9.50 15.85 12.62
CA GLU A 49 9.98 15.70 14.00
C GLU A 49 8.86 16.02 15.00
N GLY A 50 8.74 15.20 16.06
CA GLY A 50 7.69 15.34 17.07
C GLY A 50 6.37 14.63 16.75
N TRP A 51 6.21 14.09 15.54
CA TRP A 51 5.04 13.27 15.15
C TRP A 51 5.38 11.78 14.99
N GLU A 52 6.60 11.38 15.33
CA GLU A 52 7.16 10.05 15.05
C GLU A 52 6.27 8.91 15.53
N LEU A 53 5.76 9.00 16.76
CA LEU A 53 4.95 7.94 17.36
C LEU A 53 3.57 7.82 16.68
N VAL A 54 2.90 8.95 16.42
CA VAL A 54 1.56 8.97 15.83
C VAL A 54 1.62 8.61 14.35
N GLY A 55 2.56 9.19 13.61
CA GLY A 55 2.74 8.90 12.20
C GLY A 55 3.21 7.46 11.96
N ALA A 56 4.12 6.92 12.77
CA ALA A 56 4.56 5.53 12.63
C ALA A 56 3.41 4.55 12.91
N ALA A 57 2.58 4.82 13.93
CA ALA A 57 1.39 4.01 14.19
C ALA A 57 0.38 4.08 13.03
N PHE A 58 0.07 5.29 12.54
CA PHE A 58 -0.95 5.49 11.52
C PHE A 58 -0.51 4.95 10.15
N PHE A 59 0.69 5.28 9.70
CA PHE A 59 1.23 4.80 8.43
C PHE A 59 1.66 3.33 8.52
N GLY A 60 2.09 2.86 9.70
CA GLY A 60 2.32 1.44 9.96
C GLY A 60 1.05 0.60 9.79
N MET A 61 -0.11 1.12 10.23
CA MET A 61 -1.40 0.48 9.98
C MET A 61 -1.74 0.38 8.49
N ILE A 62 -1.35 1.36 7.66
CA ILE A 62 -1.53 1.30 6.20
C ILE A 62 -0.70 0.15 5.61
N ILE A 63 0.54 -0.04 6.07
CA ILE A 63 1.39 -1.15 5.64
C ILE A 63 0.76 -2.49 6.03
N VAL A 64 0.29 -2.61 7.28
CA VAL A 64 -0.39 -3.81 7.77
C VAL A 64 -1.65 -4.10 6.96
N ALA A 65 -2.45 -3.09 6.65
CA ALA A 65 -3.64 -3.22 5.80
C ALA A 65 -3.26 -3.68 4.38
N GLY A 66 -2.20 -3.14 3.80
CA GLY A 66 -1.71 -3.55 2.48
C GLY A 66 -1.21 -5.01 2.47
N ILE A 67 -0.49 -5.44 3.52
CA ILE A 67 -0.08 -6.85 3.69
C ILE A 67 -1.31 -7.75 3.83
N TRP A 68 -2.34 -7.31 4.57
CA TRP A 68 -3.57 -8.05 4.73
C TRP A 68 -4.35 -8.18 3.40
N MET A 69 -4.44 -7.10 2.62
CA MET A 69 -5.05 -7.10 1.29
C MET A 69 -4.35 -8.10 0.34
N ILE A 70 -3.02 -8.11 0.33
CA ILE A 70 -2.24 -9.10 -0.41
C ILE A 70 -2.53 -10.52 0.11
N SER A 71 -2.58 -10.70 1.42
CA SER A 71 -2.85 -12.00 2.04
C SER A 71 -4.23 -12.55 1.67
N VAL A 72 -5.27 -11.71 1.67
CA VAL A 72 -6.62 -12.05 1.23
C VAL A 72 -6.62 -12.36 -0.27
N GLY A 73 -5.93 -11.55 -1.08
CA GLY A 73 -5.76 -11.80 -2.50
C GLY A 73 -5.01 -13.10 -2.80
N ILE A 74 -4.02 -13.50 -2.00
CA ILE A 74 -3.28 -14.75 -2.23
C ILE A 74 -4.08 -15.97 -1.75
N LYS A 75 -4.89 -15.86 -0.70
CA LYS A 75 -5.71 -16.98 -0.24
C LYS A 75 -6.74 -17.37 -1.31
N LYS A 76 -6.62 -18.60 -1.79
CA LYS A 76 -7.59 -19.22 -2.68
C LYS A 76 -8.89 -19.33 -1.87
N THR A 77 -9.96 -18.64 -2.27
CA THR A 77 -11.29 -19.03 -1.82
C THR A 77 -11.50 -20.42 -2.44
N SER A 78 -11.41 -21.45 -1.60
CA SER A 78 -11.81 -22.81 -1.97
C SER A 78 -13.32 -22.91 -1.94
#